data_AF-A0A9D1KHM9-F1
#
_entry.id   AF-A0A9D1KHM9-F1
#
_cell.length_a   1.000
_cell.length_b   1.000
_cell.length_c   1.000
_cell.angle_alpha   90.00
_cell.angle_beta   90.00
_cell.angle_gamma   90.00
#
_symmetry.space_group_name_H-M   'P 1'
#
loop_
_entity.id
_entity.type
_entity.pdbx_description
1 polymer ?
#
loop_
_entity_poly.entity_id
_entity_poly.type
_entity_poly.pdbx_seq_one_letter_code
_entity_poly.pdbx_strand_id
1 'polypeptide(L)'
;MTTLKFRNAGPYEVENLQLLIYRSDGTRQLETLLRFDGLPDSVEVVTTEGEKLVAAVANSPKALSPVALGRYDSLKELGWDFNDEDPESPIMSGQCATLQNNGEIVLEPLVCQVVIAAISNSMDDYELVESPRVRLVNINGYAGVMQEDGFRPTETIDFGEWKDLPYDIGMFTQNPGTTLYCYPNETEQSSLGGVVTSLELECLILGEPCNFTVQLPPFGRGARLLVDITVGGPESCRFKIYEDKTPE
;
A
#
# COMPACT_ATOMS: atom_id res chain seq x y z
N MET A 1 -14.60 -0.45 -31.81
CA MET A 1 -13.19 -0.29 -31.41
C MET A 1 -13.19 0.46 -30.10
N THR A 2 -12.54 -0.10 -29.08
CA THR A 2 -12.40 0.51 -27.75
C THR A 2 -11.00 1.08 -27.63
N THR A 3 -10.90 2.32 -27.12
CA THR A 3 -9.65 3.04 -26.90
C THR A 3 -9.48 3.27 -25.40
N LEU A 4 -8.33 2.86 -24.87
CA LEU A 4 -8.02 2.91 -23.45
C LEU A 4 -6.76 3.72 -23.24
N LYS A 5 -6.81 4.62 -22.25
CA LYS A 5 -5.66 5.38 -21.76
C LYS A 5 -5.36 4.99 -20.34
N PHE A 6 -4.10 5.15 -19.96
CA PHE A 6 -3.62 4.82 -18.64
C PHE A 6 -2.97 6.04 -18.00
N ARG A 7 -3.19 6.18 -16.70
CA ARG A 7 -2.49 7.14 -15.86
C ARG A 7 -1.91 6.38 -14.68
N ASN A 8 -0.62 6.57 -14.44
CA ASN A 8 0.01 6.06 -13.23
C ASN A 8 -0.18 7.11 -12.12
N ALA A 9 -0.76 6.73 -10.99
CA ALA A 9 -1.04 7.64 -9.88
C ALA A 9 0.13 7.80 -8.90
N GLY A 10 1.25 7.08 -9.11
CA GLY A 10 2.41 7.17 -8.24
C GLY A 10 3.74 7.10 -8.99
N PRO A 11 4.85 7.13 -8.25
CA PRO A 11 6.20 7.21 -8.82
C PRO A 11 6.74 5.83 -9.26
N TYR A 12 5.94 4.77 -9.10
CA TYR A 12 6.36 3.40 -9.31
C TYR A 12 6.43 3.05 -10.80
N GLU A 13 7.45 2.29 -11.18
CA GLU A 13 7.54 1.75 -12.53
C GLU A 13 6.50 0.65 -12.74
N VAL A 14 5.86 0.66 -13.90
CA VAL A 14 4.99 -0.43 -14.34
C VAL A 14 5.82 -1.33 -15.25
N GLU A 15 6.30 -2.45 -14.72
CA GLU A 15 7.12 -3.40 -15.46
C GLU A 15 6.28 -4.31 -16.36
N ASN A 16 5.08 -4.66 -15.89
CA ASN A 16 4.12 -5.46 -16.66
C ASN A 16 2.68 -5.01 -16.39
N LEU A 17 1.82 -5.15 -17.39
CA LEU A 17 0.40 -4.80 -17.30
C LEU A 17 -0.46 -5.92 -17.88
N GLN A 18 -1.49 -6.33 -17.14
CA GLN A 18 -2.51 -7.27 -17.60
C GLN A 18 -3.86 -6.56 -17.64
N LEU A 19 -4.47 -6.49 -18.82
CA LEU A 19 -5.70 -5.77 -19.08
C LEU A 19 -6.84 -6.76 -19.33
N LEU A 20 -7.93 -6.62 -18.58
CA LEU A 20 -9.12 -7.45 -18.67
C LEU A 20 -10.29 -6.61 -19.17
N ILE A 21 -10.93 -7.04 -20.25
CA ILE A 21 -12.06 -6.35 -20.86
C ILE A 21 -13.28 -7.24 -20.78
N TYR A 22 -14.30 -6.76 -20.10
CA TYR A 22 -15.56 -7.46 -19.88
C TYR A 22 -16.71 -6.74 -20.57
N ARG A 23 -17.76 -7.50 -20.87
CA ARG A 23 -19.08 -6.92 -21.14
C ARG A 23 -19.61 -6.19 -19.92
N SER A 24 -20.31 -5.07 -20.15
CA SER A 24 -21.06 -4.38 -19.09
C SER A 24 -22.43 -5.02 -18.81
N ASP A 25 -22.97 -5.74 -19.80
CA ASP A 25 -24.30 -6.34 -19.76
C ASP A 25 -24.30 -7.82 -19.39
N GLY A 26 -25.50 -8.33 -19.10
CA GLY A 26 -25.75 -9.75 -18.84
C GLY A 26 -24.86 -10.32 -17.73
N THR A 27 -24.11 -11.36 -18.06
CA THR A 27 -23.21 -12.08 -17.14
C THR A 27 -21.85 -11.42 -16.95
N ARG A 28 -21.60 -10.26 -17.56
CA ARG A 28 -20.32 -9.52 -17.52
C ARG A 28 -19.13 -10.42 -17.81
N GLN A 29 -19.21 -11.15 -18.91
CA GLN A 29 -18.21 -12.13 -19.32
C GLN A 29 -16.96 -11.43 -19.87
N LEU A 30 -15.80 -12.04 -19.60
CA LEU A 30 -14.52 -11.63 -20.17
C LEU A 30 -14.55 -11.78 -21.70
N GLU A 31 -14.32 -10.70 -22.43
CA GLU A 31 -14.14 -10.71 -23.88
C GLU A 31 -12.67 -10.91 -24.26
N THR A 32 -11.77 -10.30 -23.50
CA THR A 32 -10.35 -10.27 -23.85
C THR A 32 -9.48 -10.04 -22.63
N LEU A 33 -8.32 -10.71 -22.66
CA LEU A 33 -7.20 -10.49 -21.75
C LEU A 33 -5.98 -10.12 -22.61
N LEU A 34 -5.42 -8.93 -22.40
CA LEU A 34 -4.18 -8.48 -23.04
C LEU A 34 -3.07 -8.40 -22.00
N ARG A 35 -1.83 -8.55 -22.46
CA ARG A 35 -0.62 -8.46 -21.63
C ARG A 35 0.39 -7.57 -22.32
N PHE A 36 1.06 -6.74 -21.54
CA PHE A 36 2.07 -5.80 -22.01
C PHE A 36 3.28 -5.85 -21.09
N ASP A 37 4.46 -5.71 -21.68
CA ASP A 37 5.69 -5.39 -20.96
C ASP A 37 5.74 -3.86 -20.90
N GLY A 38 5.65 -3.28 -19.70
CA GLY A 38 5.53 -1.84 -19.51
C GLY A 38 4.09 -1.28 -19.54
N LEU A 39 3.98 0.02 -19.24
CA LEU A 39 2.74 0.79 -19.41
C LEU A 39 2.64 1.33 -20.85
N PRO A 40 1.65 0.89 -21.66
CA PRO A 40 1.43 1.49 -22.97
C PRO A 40 0.78 2.88 -22.86
N ASP A 41 1.13 3.79 -23.78
CA ASP A 41 0.51 5.12 -23.87
C ASP A 41 -1.01 5.05 -24.08
N SER A 42 -1.43 4.12 -24.94
CA SER A 42 -2.83 3.79 -25.19
C SER A 42 -2.97 2.41 -25.80
N VAL A 43 -4.17 1.85 -25.67
CA VAL A 43 -4.54 0.55 -26.25
C VAL A 43 -5.79 0.72 -27.08
N GLU A 44 -5.71 0.36 -28.35
CA GLU A 44 -6.86 0.22 -29.25
C GLU A 44 -7.16 -1.25 -29.47
N VAL A 45 -8.39 -1.66 -29.18
CA VAL A 45 -8.78 -3.07 -29.21
C VAL A 45 -10.17 -3.23 -29.82
N VAL A 46 -10.32 -4.24 -30.66
CA VAL A 46 -11.60 -4.60 -31.26
C VAL A 46 -12.39 -5.41 -30.25
N THR A 47 -13.49 -4.84 -29.78
CA THR A 47 -14.44 -5.43 -28.82
C THR A 47 -15.81 -5.53 -29.46
N THR A 48 -16.72 -6.28 -28.83
CA THR A 48 -18.12 -6.26 -29.29
C THR A 48 -18.77 -4.91 -29.03
N GLU A 49 -19.90 -4.62 -29.67
CA GLU A 49 -20.62 -3.36 -29.44
C GLU A 49 -21.07 -3.21 -27.97
N GLY A 50 -21.26 -1.96 -27.55
CA GLY A 50 -21.72 -1.60 -26.20
C GLY A 50 -20.60 -1.21 -25.24
N GLU A 51 -21.02 -0.65 -24.10
CA GLU A 51 -20.14 -0.29 -22.98
C GLU A 51 -19.40 -1.51 -22.44
N LYS A 52 -18.16 -1.28 -21.98
CA LYS A 52 -17.28 -2.32 -21.42
C LYS A 52 -16.86 -1.97 -20.01
N LEU A 53 -16.72 -2.98 -19.17
CA LEU A 53 -16.04 -2.87 -17.88
C LEU A 53 -14.60 -3.30 -18.11
N VAL A 54 -13.66 -2.44 -17.77
CA VAL A 54 -12.24 -2.66 -18.04
C VAL A 54 -11.50 -2.55 -16.73
N ALA A 55 -10.60 -3.50 -16.50
CA ALA A 55 -9.71 -3.48 -15.36
C ALA A 55 -8.28 -3.73 -15.81
N ALA A 56 -7.33 -3.11 -15.15
CA ALA A 56 -5.92 -3.36 -15.36
C ALA A 56 -5.25 -3.69 -14.03
N VAL A 57 -4.34 -4.65 -14.07
CA VAL A 57 -3.49 -5.04 -12.95
C VAL A 57 -2.05 -4.99 -13.43
N ALA A 58 -1.26 -4.13 -12.81
CA ALA A 58 0.15 -3.97 -13.06
C ALA A 58 0.98 -4.72 -12.01
N ASN A 59 2.18 -5.14 -12.40
CA ASN A 59 3.18 -5.78 -11.55
C ASN A 59 2.64 -6.98 -10.75
N SER A 60 1.69 -7.71 -11.33
CA SER A 60 1.11 -8.87 -10.66
C SER A 60 2.16 -9.97 -10.54
N PRO A 61 2.33 -10.59 -9.35
CA PRO A 61 3.34 -11.63 -9.13
C PRO A 61 3.08 -12.89 -9.98
N LYS A 62 1.83 -13.07 -10.45
CA LYS A 62 1.44 -14.19 -11.31
C LYS A 62 0.63 -13.71 -12.50
N ALA A 63 0.72 -14.46 -13.59
CA ALA A 63 -0.11 -14.24 -14.77
C ALA A 63 -1.59 -14.55 -14.45
N LEU A 64 -2.47 -13.62 -14.81
CA LEU A 64 -3.91 -13.75 -14.58
C LEU A 64 -4.50 -14.82 -15.49
N SER A 65 -5.39 -15.63 -14.91
CA SER A 65 -6.06 -16.73 -15.60
C SER A 65 -7.39 -16.26 -16.20
N PRO A 66 -7.55 -16.27 -17.54
CA PRO A 66 -8.81 -15.88 -18.17
C PRO A 66 -9.96 -16.85 -17.85
N VAL A 67 -9.65 -18.09 -17.46
CA VAL A 67 -10.65 -19.09 -17.04
C VAL A 67 -11.16 -18.76 -15.63
N ALA A 68 -10.27 -18.47 -14.69
CA ALA A 68 -10.65 -18.12 -13.32
C ALA A 68 -11.37 -16.76 -13.27
N LEU A 69 -10.93 -15.82 -14.10
CA LEU A 69 -11.46 -14.46 -14.18
C LEU A 69 -12.46 -14.28 -15.33
N GLY A 70 -13.16 -15.35 -15.71
CA GLY A 70 -14.11 -15.33 -16.84
C GLY A 70 -15.32 -14.41 -16.63
N ARG A 71 -15.54 -13.92 -15.41
CA ARG A 71 -16.58 -12.94 -15.05
C ARG A 71 -16.00 -11.79 -14.26
N TYR A 72 -16.56 -10.60 -14.44
CA TYR A 72 -16.11 -9.41 -13.74
C TYR A 72 -16.22 -9.53 -12.21
N ASP A 73 -17.26 -10.20 -11.69
CA ASP A 73 -17.40 -10.37 -10.24
C ASP A 73 -16.28 -11.26 -9.65
N SER A 74 -15.74 -12.21 -10.42
CA SER A 74 -14.59 -13.01 -9.99
C SER A 74 -13.31 -12.18 -9.85
N LEU A 75 -13.21 -11.06 -10.56
CA LEU A 75 -12.10 -10.12 -10.42
C LEU A 75 -12.17 -9.32 -9.12
N LYS A 76 -13.37 -9.07 -8.58
CA LYS A 76 -13.54 -8.37 -7.31
C LYS A 76 -13.02 -9.18 -6.11
N GLU A 77 -13.05 -10.50 -6.24
CA GLU A 77 -12.50 -11.44 -5.26
C GLU A 77 -10.99 -11.69 -5.45
N LEU A 78 -10.36 -11.08 -6.46
CA LEU A 78 -8.92 -11.21 -6.67
C LEU A 78 -8.19 -10.33 -5.66
N GLY A 79 -7.27 -10.93 -4.91
CA GLY A 79 -6.37 -10.27 -3.98
C GLY A 79 -5.04 -11.00 -3.91
N TRP A 80 -4.07 -10.36 -3.25
CA TRP A 80 -2.73 -10.89 -3.06
C TRP A 80 -2.34 -10.87 -1.60
N ASP A 81 -1.49 -11.83 -1.24
CA ASP A 81 -0.79 -11.84 0.04
C ASP A 81 0.30 -10.77 0.04
N PHE A 82 0.54 -10.11 1.18
CA PHE A 82 1.58 -9.09 1.30
C PHE A 82 2.99 -9.67 1.13
N ASN A 83 3.17 -10.96 1.42
CA ASN A 83 4.45 -11.65 1.19
C ASN A 83 4.80 -11.83 -0.29
N ASP A 84 3.80 -11.72 -1.19
CA ASP A 84 4.00 -11.76 -2.64
C ASP A 84 4.21 -10.35 -3.23
N GLU A 85 4.19 -9.29 -2.41
CA GLU A 85 4.35 -7.89 -2.83
C GLU A 85 5.82 -7.51 -2.98
N ASP A 86 6.12 -6.72 -4.01
CA ASP A 86 7.43 -6.09 -4.22
C ASP A 86 7.30 -4.56 -4.10
N PRO A 87 7.76 -3.94 -3.01
CA PRO A 87 7.62 -2.50 -2.82
C PRO A 87 8.32 -1.62 -3.88
N GLU A 88 9.31 -2.14 -4.60
CA GLU A 88 10.00 -1.36 -5.66
C GLU A 88 9.18 -1.35 -6.96
N SER A 89 8.41 -2.40 -7.20
CA SER A 89 7.48 -2.54 -8.33
C SER A 89 6.13 -3.06 -7.82
N PRO A 90 5.38 -2.25 -7.05
CA PRO A 90 4.22 -2.73 -6.32
C PRO A 90 3.09 -3.13 -7.24
N ILE A 91 2.26 -4.04 -6.76
CA ILE A 91 1.00 -4.37 -7.42
C ILE A 91 0.16 -3.09 -7.50
N MET A 92 -0.21 -2.71 -8.72
CA MET A 92 -1.08 -1.56 -8.96
C MET A 92 -2.31 -1.99 -9.74
N SER A 93 -3.39 -1.25 -9.61
CA SER A 93 -4.60 -1.57 -10.34
C SER A 93 -5.53 -0.38 -10.50
N GLY A 94 -6.44 -0.53 -11.45
CA GLY A 94 -7.49 0.42 -11.71
C GLY A 94 -8.58 -0.19 -12.58
N GLN A 95 -9.74 0.45 -12.59
CA GLN A 95 -10.87 0.01 -13.38
C GLN A 95 -11.66 1.20 -13.92
N CYS A 96 -12.35 1.00 -15.04
CA CYS A 96 -13.27 1.99 -15.60
C CYS A 96 -14.42 1.30 -16.36
N ALA A 97 -15.50 2.05 -16.55
CA ALA A 97 -16.51 1.73 -17.56
C ALA A 97 -16.25 2.59 -18.80
N THR A 98 -16.34 2.02 -20.00
CA THR A 98 -16.08 2.77 -21.22
C THR A 98 -17.28 3.62 -21.64
N LEU A 99 -17.05 4.91 -21.86
CA LEU A 99 -18.06 5.83 -22.38
C LEU A 99 -17.79 6.05 -23.87
N GLN A 100 -18.76 5.70 -24.71
CA GLN A 100 -18.62 5.80 -26.18
C GLN A 100 -17.34 5.08 -26.68
N ASN A 101 -17.07 3.89 -26.13
CA ASN A 101 -15.87 3.09 -26.39
C ASN A 101 -14.54 3.71 -25.94
N ASN A 102 -14.54 4.76 -25.12
CA ASN A 102 -13.32 5.34 -24.54
C ASN A 102 -13.29 5.09 -23.03
N GLY A 103 -12.12 4.75 -22.49
CA GLY A 103 -11.92 4.60 -21.05
C GLY A 103 -10.56 5.13 -20.62
N GLU A 104 -10.49 5.62 -19.39
CA GLU A 104 -9.25 6.01 -18.73
C GLU A 104 -9.12 5.21 -17.45
N ILE A 105 -7.97 4.55 -17.27
CA ILE A 105 -7.67 3.74 -16.10
C ILE A 105 -6.56 4.42 -15.32
N VAL A 106 -6.84 4.71 -14.06
CA VAL A 106 -5.85 5.22 -13.12
C VAL A 106 -5.31 4.03 -12.34
N LEU A 107 -4.02 3.75 -12.48
CA LEU A 107 -3.33 2.72 -11.73
C LEU A 107 -2.90 3.29 -10.38
N GLU A 108 -3.46 2.74 -9.32
CA GLU A 108 -3.10 3.09 -7.95
C GLU A 108 -2.36 1.92 -7.30
N PRO A 109 -1.29 2.16 -6.53
CA PRO A 109 -0.58 1.09 -5.83
C PRO A 109 -1.47 0.50 -4.74
N LEU A 110 -1.30 -0.79 -4.46
CA LEU A 110 -1.92 -1.46 -3.32
C LEU A 110 -1.10 -1.21 -2.06
N VAL A 111 0.22 -1.21 -2.18
CA VAL A 111 1.16 -0.94 -1.08
C VAL A 111 1.01 0.48 -0.53
N CYS A 112 1.16 0.60 0.78
CA CYS A 112 1.22 1.85 1.53
C CYS A 112 2.62 2.03 2.13
N GLN A 113 2.98 3.26 2.44
CA GLN A 113 4.27 3.63 3.02
C GLN A 113 4.08 4.20 4.42
N VAL A 114 4.89 3.74 5.38
CA VAL A 114 5.06 4.34 6.70
C VAL A 114 6.49 4.83 6.82
N VAL A 115 6.67 6.14 6.75
CA VAL A 115 7.99 6.79 6.67
C VAL A 115 8.33 7.42 8.02
N ILE A 116 9.46 7.03 8.60
CA ILE A 116 10.02 7.71 9.77
C ILE A 116 10.64 9.02 9.27
N ALA A 117 9.83 10.08 9.29
CA ALA A 117 10.19 11.39 8.76
C ALA A 117 11.16 12.11 9.70
N ALA A 118 10.94 11.98 11.02
CA ALA A 118 11.80 12.57 12.03
C ALA A 118 11.87 11.70 13.29
N ILE A 119 13.02 11.69 13.95
CA ILE A 119 13.18 11.15 15.31
C ILE A 119 14.00 12.13 16.14
N SER A 120 13.50 12.44 17.32
CA SER A 120 14.07 13.41 18.25
C SER A 120 14.24 12.80 19.63
N ASN A 121 15.28 13.25 20.33
CA ASN A 121 15.52 12.96 21.73
C ASN A 121 15.32 14.23 22.55
N SER A 122 14.51 14.13 23.60
CA SER A 122 14.18 15.21 24.53
C SER A 122 14.59 14.93 25.97
N MET A 123 15.40 13.89 26.19
CA MET A 123 15.98 13.55 27.48
C MET A 123 17.08 14.56 27.87
N ASP A 124 17.26 14.74 29.18
CA ASP A 124 18.30 15.61 29.74
C ASP A 124 19.69 14.92 29.70
N ASP A 125 20.75 15.63 30.09
CA ASP A 125 22.09 15.09 30.39
C ASP A 125 22.83 14.31 29.28
N TYR A 126 22.58 14.63 28.00
CA TYR A 126 23.24 13.99 26.83
C TYR A 126 22.97 12.49 26.71
N GLU A 127 21.88 12.00 27.30
CA GLU A 127 21.45 10.62 27.09
C GLU A 127 21.20 10.36 25.60
N LEU A 128 21.60 9.19 25.11
CA LEU A 128 21.38 8.78 23.72
C LEU A 128 20.20 7.83 23.64
N VAL A 129 19.46 7.93 22.53
CA VAL A 129 18.65 6.82 22.04
C VAL A 129 19.55 5.97 21.16
N GLU A 130 20.02 4.84 21.68
CA GLU A 130 21.03 4.02 21.04
C GLU A 130 20.39 2.90 20.22
N SER A 131 20.96 2.63 19.05
CA SER A 131 20.55 1.58 18.10
C SER A 131 19.03 1.52 17.86
N PRO A 132 18.36 2.65 17.54
CA PRO A 132 16.93 2.62 17.34
C PRO A 132 16.57 1.85 16.07
N ARG A 133 15.57 0.98 16.18
CA ARG A 133 15.02 0.20 15.08
C ARG A 133 13.50 0.18 15.14
N VAL A 134 12.88 0.09 13.99
CA VAL A 134 11.42 0.15 13.86
C VAL A 134 10.88 -1.05 13.08
N ARG A 135 9.64 -1.45 13.38
CA ARG A 135 8.90 -2.42 12.56
C ARG A 135 7.41 -2.14 12.61
N LEU A 136 6.68 -2.69 11.65
CA LEU A 136 5.22 -2.75 11.71
C LEU A 136 4.78 -4.08 12.33
N VAL A 137 3.66 -4.03 13.04
CA VAL A 137 2.98 -5.20 13.60
C VAL A 137 1.50 -5.14 13.24
N ASN A 138 0.83 -6.30 13.23
CA ASN A 138 -0.57 -6.43 12.81
C ASN A 138 -0.81 -5.84 11.40
N ILE A 139 0.10 -6.15 10.47
CA ILE A 139 0.03 -5.72 9.08
C ILE A 139 -1.11 -6.48 8.40
N ASN A 140 -1.90 -5.82 7.56
CA ASN A 140 -2.88 -6.51 6.74
C ASN A 140 -2.18 -7.51 5.81
N GLY A 141 -2.44 -8.80 5.98
CA GLY A 141 -1.76 -9.87 5.25
C GLY A 141 -2.27 -10.04 3.82
N TYR A 142 -3.49 -9.57 3.51
CA TYR A 142 -4.15 -9.78 2.24
C TYR A 142 -4.95 -8.55 1.82
N ALA A 143 -4.87 -8.16 0.55
CA ALA A 143 -5.66 -7.05 0.03
C ALA A 143 -6.25 -7.36 -1.35
N GLY A 144 -7.52 -6.98 -1.53
CA GLY A 144 -8.22 -7.09 -2.81
C GLY A 144 -7.64 -6.12 -3.83
N VAL A 145 -7.28 -6.63 -5.01
CA VAL A 145 -6.65 -5.82 -6.07
C VAL A 145 -7.63 -4.78 -6.62
N MET A 146 -8.92 -5.11 -6.77
CA MET A 146 -9.95 -4.17 -7.23
C MET A 146 -10.64 -3.42 -6.10
N GLN A 147 -10.21 -3.61 -4.85
CA GLN A 147 -10.80 -2.94 -3.70
C GLN A 147 -10.36 -1.47 -3.69
N GLU A 148 -11.32 -0.57 -3.46
CA GLU A 148 -11.09 0.89 -3.40
C GLU A 148 -11.16 1.40 -1.96
N ASP A 149 -12.03 0.81 -1.13
CA ASP A 149 -12.24 1.17 0.27
C ASP A 149 -12.59 -0.06 1.13
N GLY A 150 -12.74 0.14 2.44
CA GLY A 150 -13.20 -0.87 3.38
C GLY A 150 -12.16 -1.92 3.71
N PHE A 151 -10.87 -1.60 3.59
CA PHE A 151 -9.77 -2.53 3.87
C PHE A 151 -9.73 -2.92 5.34
N ARG A 152 -10.31 -4.07 5.68
CA ARG A 152 -10.34 -4.63 7.02
C ARG A 152 -9.57 -5.95 7.01
N PRO A 153 -8.46 -6.07 7.78
CA PRO A 153 -7.66 -7.28 7.79
C PRO A 153 -8.50 -8.50 8.19
N THR A 154 -8.53 -9.50 7.33
CA THR A 154 -9.02 -10.85 7.65
C THR A 154 -7.89 -11.77 8.09
N GLU A 155 -6.68 -11.46 7.64
CA GLU A 155 -5.43 -12.14 7.96
C GLU A 155 -4.37 -11.09 8.30
N THR A 156 -3.50 -11.41 9.27
CA THR A 156 -2.51 -10.47 9.78
C THR A 156 -1.11 -11.06 9.73
N ILE A 157 -0.15 -10.24 9.34
CA ILE A 157 1.26 -10.50 9.59
C ILE A 157 1.59 -9.83 10.91
N ASP A 158 1.74 -10.64 11.95
CA ASP A 158 1.90 -10.15 13.33
C ASP A 158 3.17 -9.31 13.50
N PHE A 159 4.26 -9.70 12.82
CA PHE A 159 5.55 -9.03 12.92
C PHE A 159 6.18 -8.84 11.56
N GLY A 160 6.34 -7.58 11.14
CA GLY A 160 7.22 -7.21 10.04
C GLY A 160 8.70 -7.27 10.43
N GLU A 161 9.56 -7.13 9.44
CA GLU A 161 11.00 -7.08 9.65
C GLU A 161 11.43 -5.81 10.39
N TRP A 162 12.44 -5.95 11.26
CA TRP A 162 13.11 -4.80 11.87
C TRP A 162 13.90 -4.04 10.82
N LYS A 163 13.72 -2.72 10.79
CA LYS A 163 14.59 -1.79 10.06
C LYS A 163 15.33 -0.91 11.04
N ASP A 164 16.66 -0.96 10.97
CA ASP A 164 17.51 -0.08 11.75
C ASP A 164 17.37 1.38 11.25
N LEU A 165 17.33 2.32 12.19
CA LEU A 165 17.51 3.73 11.86
C LEU A 165 19.02 4.01 11.75
N PRO A 166 19.44 4.94 10.88
CA PRO A 166 20.85 5.07 10.49
C PRO A 166 21.78 5.57 11.59
N TYR A 167 21.26 6.17 12.67
CA TYR A 167 22.06 6.85 13.68
C TYR A 167 21.48 6.69 15.09
N ASP A 168 22.36 6.71 16.09
CA ASP A 168 21.98 7.00 17.47
C ASP A 168 21.49 8.45 17.58
N ILE A 169 20.50 8.69 18.44
CA ILE A 169 19.83 10.01 18.52
C ILE A 169 20.28 10.72 19.79
N GLY A 170 21.18 11.69 19.62
CA GLY A 170 21.53 12.68 20.64
C GLY A 170 20.64 13.92 20.59
N MET A 171 21.19 15.09 20.91
CA MET A 171 20.41 16.34 21.04
C MET A 171 19.74 16.85 19.76
N PHE A 172 20.19 16.41 18.59
CA PHE A 172 19.68 16.90 17.31
C PHE A 172 18.70 15.90 16.70
N THR A 173 17.52 16.41 16.32
CA THR A 173 16.55 15.67 15.50
C THR A 173 17.20 15.15 14.22
N GLN A 174 16.95 13.87 13.94
CA GLN A 174 17.39 13.22 12.70
C GLN A 174 16.18 13.01 11.79
N ASN A 175 16.40 13.09 10.48
CA ASN A 175 15.37 12.88 9.47
C ASN A 175 15.76 11.68 8.59
N PRO A 176 15.58 10.45 9.09
CA PRO A 176 16.18 9.28 8.45
C PRO A 176 15.51 8.90 7.13
N GLY A 177 14.21 9.20 6.97
CA GLY A 177 13.45 8.81 5.77
C GLY A 177 13.26 7.30 5.63
N THR A 178 13.51 6.53 6.71
CA THR A 178 13.34 5.08 6.73
C THR A 178 11.89 4.72 6.41
N THR A 179 11.68 3.96 5.35
CA THR A 179 10.35 3.58 4.86
C THR A 179 10.05 2.13 5.18
N LEU A 180 8.89 1.88 5.79
CA LEU A 180 8.28 0.57 6.01
C LEU A 180 7.08 0.44 5.06
N TYR A 181 6.79 -0.78 4.61
CA TYR A 181 5.72 -1.04 3.66
C TYR A 181 4.68 -1.97 4.28
N CYS A 182 3.42 -1.77 3.92
CA CYS A 182 2.29 -2.60 4.34
C CYS A 182 1.12 -2.45 3.37
N TYR A 183 0.14 -3.34 3.46
CA TYR A 183 -1.17 -3.14 2.84
C TYR A 183 -2.08 -2.19 3.65
N PRO A 184 -3.09 -1.59 3.00
CA PRO A 184 -4.04 -0.69 3.63
C PRO A 184 -4.81 -1.31 4.78
N ASN A 185 -5.17 -0.47 5.75
CA ASN A 185 -5.98 -0.84 6.90
C ASN A 185 -6.86 0.35 7.31
N GLU A 186 -8.15 0.24 7.04
CA GLU A 186 -9.16 1.25 7.35
C GLU A 186 -9.97 0.92 8.61
N THR A 187 -9.45 0.02 9.45
CA THR A 187 -10.09 -0.35 10.71
C THR A 187 -10.03 0.81 11.70
N GLU A 188 -11.18 1.30 12.15
CA GLU A 188 -11.25 2.35 13.18
C GLU A 188 -10.68 1.85 14.51
N GLN A 189 -9.88 2.69 15.19
CA GLN A 189 -9.26 2.37 16.48
C GLN A 189 -10.27 2.04 17.58
N SER A 190 -11.49 2.60 17.51
CA SER A 190 -12.59 2.32 18.44
C SER A 190 -13.38 1.05 18.12
N SER A 191 -13.05 0.34 17.04
CA SER A 191 -13.83 -0.82 16.61
C SER A 191 -13.56 -2.04 17.50
N LEU A 192 -14.64 -2.63 18.02
CA LEU A 192 -14.55 -3.81 18.88
C LEU A 192 -14.09 -5.02 18.07
N GLY A 193 -12.93 -5.59 18.41
CA GLY A 193 -12.36 -6.74 17.71
C GLY A 193 -11.67 -6.40 16.38
N GLY A 194 -11.50 -5.11 16.06
CA GLY A 194 -10.73 -4.68 14.89
C GLY A 194 -9.23 -4.83 15.10
N VAL A 195 -8.52 -5.22 14.04
CA VAL A 195 -7.06 -5.30 14.05
C VAL A 195 -6.46 -4.10 13.33
N VAL A 196 -5.68 -3.30 14.05
CA VAL A 196 -5.06 -2.06 13.55
C VAL A 196 -3.56 -2.26 13.45
N THR A 197 -2.99 -1.86 12.31
CA THR A 197 -1.54 -1.88 12.10
C THR A 197 -0.87 -0.91 13.06
N SER A 198 0.20 -1.35 13.72
CA SER A 198 0.92 -0.56 14.71
C SER A 198 2.39 -0.44 14.33
N LEU A 199 3.00 0.67 14.72
CA LEU A 199 4.44 0.89 14.61
C LEU A 199 5.07 0.60 15.97
N GLU A 200 6.10 -0.24 15.98
CA GLU A 200 6.97 -0.46 17.13
C GLU A 200 8.32 0.21 16.92
N LEU A 201 8.81 0.88 17.95
CA LEU A 201 10.19 1.36 18.09
C LEU A 201 10.84 0.55 19.21
N GLU A 202 12.02 0.01 18.95
CA GLU A 202 12.91 -0.55 19.96
C GLU A 202 14.24 0.22 19.94
N CYS A 203 14.79 0.51 21.12
CA CYS A 203 16.06 1.19 21.29
C CYS A 203 16.66 0.84 22.65
N LEU A 204 17.89 1.32 22.90
CA LEU A 204 18.48 1.31 24.24
C LEU A 204 18.54 2.74 24.79
N ILE A 205 18.30 2.88 26.09
CA ILE A 205 18.48 4.12 26.84
C ILE A 205 19.30 3.76 28.08
N LEU A 206 20.49 4.35 28.23
CA LEU A 206 21.46 3.98 29.28
C LEU A 206 21.82 2.48 29.28
N GLY A 207 21.84 1.85 28.10
CA GLY A 207 22.07 0.41 27.93
C GLY A 207 20.87 -0.50 28.25
N GLU A 208 19.74 0.04 28.70
CA GLU A 208 18.53 -0.72 29.00
C GLU A 208 17.57 -0.74 27.80
N PRO A 209 17.02 -1.92 27.42
CA PRO A 209 16.11 -2.04 26.29
C PRO A 209 14.76 -1.37 26.58
N CYS A 210 14.34 -0.50 25.67
CA CYS A 210 13.06 0.19 25.70
C CYS A 210 12.26 -0.14 24.44
N ASN A 211 10.95 -0.34 24.58
CA ASN A 211 10.04 -0.62 23.48
C ASN A 211 8.81 0.28 23.58
N PHE A 212 8.43 0.88 22.45
CA PHE A 212 7.27 1.76 22.35
C PHE A 212 6.41 1.35 21.15
N THR A 213 5.10 1.31 21.35
CA THR A 213 4.13 0.94 20.30
C THR A 213 3.09 2.04 20.13
N VAL A 214 2.74 2.34 18.89
CA VAL A 214 1.62 3.22 18.55
C VAL A 214 0.76 2.60 17.47
N GLN A 215 -0.56 2.70 17.60
CA GLN A 215 -1.50 2.33 16.54
C GLN A 215 -1.51 3.40 15.45
N LEU A 216 -1.42 2.98 14.20
CA LEU A 216 -1.57 3.88 13.06
C LEU A 216 -3.05 4.32 12.95
N PRO A 217 -3.32 5.53 12.43
CA PRO A 217 -4.69 5.90 12.05
C PRO A 217 -5.16 5.03 10.87
N PRO A 218 -6.47 4.96 10.57
CA PRO A 218 -6.95 4.31 9.34
C PRO A 218 -6.33 4.93 8.09
N PHE A 219 -5.91 4.09 7.13
CA PHE A 219 -5.34 4.53 5.85
C PHE A 219 -5.75 3.60 4.69
N GLY A 220 -6.06 4.21 3.55
CA GLY A 220 -6.43 3.52 2.31
C GLY A 220 -5.23 3.11 1.47
N ARG A 221 -5.48 2.47 0.33
CA ARG A 221 -4.43 1.99 -0.58
C ARG A 221 -3.55 3.15 -1.08
N GLY A 222 -2.27 2.89 -1.31
CA GLY A 222 -1.33 3.90 -1.79
C GLY A 222 -1.02 5.03 -0.81
N ALA A 223 -1.54 4.98 0.42
CA ALA A 223 -1.30 6.02 1.40
C ALA A 223 0.18 6.11 1.80
N ARG A 224 0.63 7.34 2.08
CA ARG A 224 1.96 7.64 2.60
C ARG A 224 1.83 8.33 3.96
N LEU A 225 2.09 7.58 5.03
CA LEU A 225 2.06 8.07 6.40
C LEU A 225 3.46 8.54 6.83
N LEU A 226 3.54 9.77 7.31
CA LEU A 226 4.75 10.34 7.89
C LEU A 226 4.66 10.23 9.42
N VAL A 227 5.75 9.77 10.03
CA VAL A 227 5.85 9.58 11.48
C VAL A 227 7.00 10.41 12.04
N ASP A 228 6.66 11.33 12.94
CA ASP A 228 7.63 12.03 13.78
C ASP A 228 7.64 11.38 15.17
N ILE A 229 8.81 10.92 15.61
CA ILE A 229 9.01 10.27 16.90
C ILE A 229 9.75 11.21 17.85
N THR A 230 9.30 11.33 19.10
CA THR A 230 10.02 12.04 20.17
C THR A 230 10.16 11.14 21.39
N VAL A 231 11.38 10.71 21.68
CA VAL A 231 11.73 9.95 22.88
C VAL A 231 12.06 10.92 24.00
N GLY A 232 11.40 10.79 25.14
CA GLY A 232 11.57 11.61 26.33
C GLY A 232 12.02 10.84 27.57
N GLY A 233 12.28 9.53 27.43
CA GLY A 233 12.75 8.66 28.52
C GLY A 233 12.35 7.20 28.30
N PRO A 234 12.78 6.27 29.17
CA PRO A 234 12.47 4.84 29.08
C PRO A 234 10.98 4.49 29.01
N GLU A 235 10.12 5.33 29.58
CA GLU A 235 8.66 5.14 29.61
C GLU A 235 7.91 6.24 28.84
N SER A 236 8.63 7.11 28.13
CA SER A 236 8.05 8.30 27.50
C SER A 236 8.45 8.39 26.04
N CYS A 237 7.51 8.10 25.15
CA CYS A 237 7.67 8.30 23.72
C CYS A 237 6.37 8.86 23.13
N ARG A 238 6.50 9.85 22.25
CA ARG A 238 5.38 10.46 21.54
C ARG A 238 5.55 10.25 20.05
N PHE A 239 4.47 9.84 19.41
CA PHE A 239 4.38 9.67 17.97
C PHE A 239 3.39 10.69 17.42
N LYS A 240 3.80 11.42 16.39
CA LYS A 240 2.92 12.27 15.60
C LYS A 240 2.85 11.67 14.20
N ILE A 241 1.65 11.24 13.82
CA ILE A 241 1.40 10.54 12.56
C ILE A 241 0.45 11.40 11.71
N TYR A 242 0.80 11.60 10.45
CA TYR A 242 -0.02 12.36 9.50
C TYR A 242 0.21 11.83 8.09
N GLU A 243 -0.83 11.90 7.27
CA GLU A 243 -0.76 11.49 5.87
C GLU A 243 -0.16 12.61 5.01
N ASP A 244 0.79 12.24 4.16
CA ASP A 244 1.34 13.14 3.15
C ASP A 244 0.32 13.32 2.02
N LYS A 245 -0.34 14.48 2.00
CA LYS A 245 -1.32 14.84 0.97
C LYS A 245 -0.72 15.66 -0.17
N THR A 246 0.61 15.70 -0.28
CA THR A 246 1.26 16.44 -1.34
C THR A 246 0.86 15.79 -2.67
N PRO A 247 0.14 16.51 -3.56
CA PRO A 247 -0.13 15.98 -4.89
C PRO A 247 1.20 15.88 -5.64
N GLU A 248 1.58 14.67 -6.05
CA GLU A 248 2.65 14.46 -7.05
C GLU A 248 2.21 14.92 -8.44
#